data_AF-A0A7S0HHP0-F1
#
_entry.id   AF-A0A7S0HHP0-F1
#
_cell.length_a   1.000
_cell.length_b   1.000
_cell.length_c   1.000
_cell.angle_alpha   90.00
_cell.angle_beta   90.00
_cell.angle_gamma   90.00
#
_symmetry.space_group_name_H-M   'P 1'
#
loop_
_entity.id
_entity.type
_entity.pdbx_description
1 polymer ?
#
loop_
_entity_poly.entity_id
_entity_poly.type
_entity_poly.pdbx_seq_one_letter_code
_entity_poly.pdbx_strand_id
1 'polypeptide(L)'
;EIEGYRFWKQGFWQTHLGDMRYHISALYVVDLNRFRAIGAGDELRVVYSQLSRDPNSLANLDQDLPNYAQHSVPIFSLPQEWLWCETWCSNSSKVKAKTIDLCNNPMTKEPKLDQARRIIGEWEELDKTISSLE
;
A
#
# COMPACT_ATOMS: atom_id res chain seq x y z
N GLU A 1 1.66 21.06 0.93
CA GLU A 1 2.28 20.19 1.95
C GLU A 1 1.46 18.92 2.09
N ILE A 2 1.89 17.80 1.48
CA ILE A 2 1.27 16.47 1.68
C ILE A 2 1.97 15.75 2.86
N GLU A 3 3.08 16.31 3.37
CA GLU A 3 3.86 15.82 4.51
C GLU A 3 2.99 15.62 5.77
N GLY A 4 2.05 16.53 6.04
CA GLY A 4 1.15 16.47 7.20
C GLY A 4 0.20 15.27 7.20
N TYR A 5 -0.01 14.63 6.05
CA TYR A 5 -0.84 13.42 5.93
C TYR A 5 -0.03 12.12 6.14
N ARG A 6 1.30 12.20 6.30
CA ARG A 6 2.16 11.05 6.59
C ARG A 6 2.07 10.67 8.07
N PHE A 7 0.93 10.15 8.48
CA PHE A 7 0.66 9.80 9.88
C PHE A 7 1.69 8.82 10.47
N TRP A 8 2.32 7.98 9.64
CA TRP A 8 3.34 7.02 10.08
C TRP A 8 4.68 7.67 10.47
N LYS A 9 4.90 8.95 10.16
CA LYS A 9 6.10 9.70 10.58
C LYS A 9 5.96 10.34 11.96
N GLN A 10 4.82 10.15 12.65
CA GLN A 10 4.57 10.75 13.95
C GLN A 10 3.87 9.75 14.90
N GLY A 11 3.92 10.05 16.20
CA GLY A 11 3.16 9.32 17.23
C GLY A 11 3.52 7.83 17.33
N PHE A 12 2.48 6.99 17.41
CA PHE A 12 2.61 5.55 17.63
C PHE A 12 3.49 4.89 16.56
N TRP A 13 3.19 5.08 15.28
CA TRP A 13 3.89 4.41 14.18
C TRP A 13 5.37 4.77 14.09
N GLN A 14 5.72 6.03 14.32
CA GLN A 14 7.13 6.46 14.37
C GLN A 14 7.89 5.73 15.49
N THR A 15 7.28 5.64 16.67
CA THR A 15 7.90 4.99 17.83
C THR A 15 8.01 3.48 17.62
N HIS A 16 6.94 2.86 17.10
CA HIS A 16 6.86 1.41 16.88
C HIS A 16 7.80 0.92 15.79
N LEU A 17 7.91 1.66 14.67
CA LEU A 17 8.75 1.25 13.54
C LEU A 17 10.23 1.56 13.75
N GLY A 18 10.57 2.61 14.50
CA GLY A 18 11.94 3.09 14.60
C GLY A 18 12.51 3.42 13.22
N ASP A 19 13.56 2.71 12.80
CA ASP A 19 14.19 2.88 11.49
C ASP A 19 13.49 2.11 10.34
N MET A 20 12.47 1.31 10.66
CA MET A 20 11.73 0.54 9.66
C MET A 20 10.75 1.43 8.87
N ARG A 21 10.48 1.02 7.63
CA ARG A 21 9.60 1.76 6.73
C ARG A 21 8.14 1.34 6.93
N TYR A 22 7.24 2.30 6.75
CA TYR A 22 5.81 2.01 6.58
C TYR A 22 5.56 1.63 5.11
N HIS A 23 5.14 0.40 4.86
CA HIS A 23 4.93 -0.19 3.54
C HIS A 23 3.45 -0.10 3.10
N ILE A 24 3.22 -0.09 1.79
CA ILE A 24 1.87 0.00 1.19
C ILE A 24 1.39 -1.38 0.74
N SER A 25 0.14 -1.73 1.05
CA SER A 25 -0.44 -3.06 0.77
C SER A 25 -0.92 -3.25 -0.68
N ALA A 26 -0.92 -2.19 -1.50
CA ALA A 26 -1.40 -2.25 -2.90
C ALA A 26 -0.60 -3.18 -3.81
N LEU A 27 0.69 -3.38 -3.53
CA LEU A 27 1.56 -4.28 -4.28
C LEU A 27 2.60 -4.92 -3.36
N TYR A 28 2.67 -6.25 -3.35
CA TYR A 28 3.68 -7.00 -2.60
C TYR A 28 3.92 -8.37 -3.24
N VAL A 29 5.03 -9.00 -2.84
CA VAL A 29 5.40 -10.36 -3.25
C VAL A 29 5.50 -11.23 -2.00
N VAL A 30 4.99 -12.45 -2.10
CA VAL A 30 5.10 -13.46 -1.02
C VAL A 30 5.89 -14.64 -1.54
N ASP A 31 7.07 -14.89 -0.96
CA ASP A 31 7.73 -16.18 -1.07
C ASP A 31 6.98 -17.18 -0.20
N LEU A 32 6.07 -17.94 -0.81
CA LEU A 32 5.21 -18.89 -0.10
C LEU A 32 5.99 -20.02 0.59
N ASN A 33 7.14 -20.42 0.05
CA ASN A 33 7.95 -21.48 0.66
C ASN A 33 8.61 -20.96 1.92
N ARG A 34 9.23 -19.77 1.86
CA ARG A 34 9.82 -19.13 3.03
C ARG A 34 8.76 -18.75 4.06
N PHE A 35 7.63 -18.19 3.62
CA PHE A 35 6.52 -17.76 4.48
C PHE A 35 5.98 -18.91 5.34
N ARG A 36 5.81 -20.10 4.73
CA ARG A 36 5.45 -21.32 5.45
C ARG A 36 6.56 -21.80 6.38
N ALA A 37 7.81 -21.83 5.90
CA ALA A 37 8.94 -22.35 6.66
C ALA A 37 9.21 -21.58 7.97
N ILE A 38 8.85 -20.29 8.03
CA ILE A 38 9.03 -19.46 9.24
C ILE A 38 7.76 -19.31 10.08
N GLY A 39 6.64 -19.94 9.69
CA GLY A 39 5.38 -19.81 10.42
C GLY A 39 4.75 -18.41 10.40
N ALA A 40 5.10 -17.57 9.41
CA ALA A 40 4.68 -16.15 9.38
C ALA A 40 3.15 -15.98 9.41
N GLY A 41 2.41 -16.89 8.77
CA GLY A 41 0.95 -16.84 8.77
C GLY A 41 0.33 -17.03 10.16
N ASP A 42 0.92 -17.87 11.00
CA ASP A 42 0.42 -18.08 12.36
C ASP A 42 0.76 -16.89 13.26
N GLU A 43 1.96 -16.32 13.12
CA GLU A 43 2.36 -15.09 13.80
C GLU A 43 1.40 -13.94 13.47
N LEU A 44 1.10 -13.71 12.19
CA LEU A 44 0.16 -12.66 11.76
C LEU A 44 -1.25 -12.88 12.35
N ARG A 45 -1.72 -14.12 12.45
CA ARG A 45 -3.03 -14.43 13.07
C ARG A 45 -3.04 -14.18 14.57
N VAL A 46 -1.95 -14.50 15.27
CA VAL A 46 -1.80 -14.22 16.71
C VAL A 46 -1.82 -12.71 16.95
N VAL A 47 -1.02 -11.95 16.19
CA VAL A 47 -1.00 -10.48 16.26
C VAL A 47 -2.38 -9.90 15.97
N TYR A 48 -3.05 -10.36 14.90
CA TYR A 48 -4.41 -9.96 14.59
C TYR A 48 -5.37 -10.22 15.76
N SER A 49 -5.36 -11.43 16.33
CA SER A 49 -6.25 -11.81 17.44
C SER A 49 -6.03 -10.96 18.71
N GLN A 50 -4.82 -10.45 18.92
CA GLN A 50 -4.51 -9.54 20.03
C GLN A 50 -5.05 -8.13 19.75
N LEU A 51 -4.76 -7.59 18.56
CA LEU A 51 -5.11 -6.22 18.18
C LEU A 51 -6.61 -6.04 17.88
N SER A 52 -7.27 -7.06 17.33
CA SER A 52 -8.69 -7.02 16.95
C SER A 52 -9.65 -6.88 18.13
N ARG A 53 -9.15 -6.95 19.37
CA ARG A 53 -9.94 -6.74 20.59
C ARG A 53 -10.33 -5.27 20.77
N ASP A 54 -9.52 -4.35 20.27
CA ASP A 54 -9.86 -2.93 20.20
C ASP A 54 -10.24 -2.56 18.76
N PRO A 55 -11.49 -2.12 18.50
CA PRO A 55 -11.94 -1.77 17.16
C PRO A 55 -11.17 -0.60 16.53
N ASN A 56 -10.41 0.17 17.32
CA ASN A 56 -9.65 1.33 16.83
C ASN A 56 -8.20 1.00 16.45
N SER A 57 -7.73 -0.23 16.68
CA SER A 57 -6.31 -0.59 16.52
C SER A 57 -5.87 -0.83 15.07
N LEU A 58 -6.79 -1.28 14.19
CA LEU A 58 -6.46 -1.69 12.82
C LEU A 58 -7.34 -0.92 11.83
N ALA A 59 -6.95 0.32 11.51
CA ALA A 59 -7.70 1.19 10.61
C ALA A 59 -7.76 0.62 9.19
N ASN A 60 -6.63 0.09 8.70
CA ASN A 60 -6.53 -0.64 7.43
C ASN A 60 -5.82 -1.97 7.68
N LEU A 61 -6.59 -3.01 7.99
CA LEU A 61 -6.07 -4.34 8.40
C LEU A 61 -4.95 -4.86 7.50
N ASP A 62 -5.14 -4.78 6.18
CA ASP A 62 -4.22 -5.29 5.17
C ASP A 62 -2.87 -4.57 5.14
N GLN A 63 -2.83 -3.30 5.53
CA GLN A 63 -1.60 -2.51 5.60
C GLN A 63 -1.02 -2.44 7.02
N ASP A 64 -1.86 -2.24 8.02
CA ASP A 64 -1.44 -2.04 9.41
C ASP A 64 -0.92 -3.33 10.02
N LEU A 65 -1.53 -4.49 9.73
CA LEU A 65 -1.09 -5.76 10.32
C LEU A 65 0.33 -6.15 9.89
N PRO A 66 0.70 -6.15 8.60
CA PRO A 66 2.09 -6.40 8.19
C PRO A 66 3.06 -5.34 8.73
N ASN A 67 2.66 -4.06 8.75
CA ASN A 67 3.52 -2.99 9.27
C ASN A 67 3.77 -3.10 10.77
N TYR A 68 2.76 -3.52 11.54
CA TYR A 68 2.91 -3.76 12.97
C TYR A 68 3.83 -4.95 13.24
N ALA A 69 3.66 -6.03 12.49
CA ALA A 69 4.34 -7.30 12.71
C ALA A 69 5.79 -7.34 12.16
N GLN A 70 6.33 -6.26 11.57
CA GLN A 70 7.64 -6.26 10.91
C GLN A 70 8.80 -6.76 11.78
N HIS A 71 8.72 -6.55 13.10
CA HIS A 71 9.72 -7.02 14.06
C HIS A 71 9.80 -8.56 14.14
N SER A 72 8.68 -9.25 13.95
CA SER A 72 8.59 -10.73 13.97
C SER A 72 8.54 -11.34 12.58
N VAL A 73 7.93 -10.63 11.61
CA VAL A 73 7.73 -11.07 10.22
C VAL A 73 8.42 -10.07 9.30
N PRO A 74 9.67 -10.34 8.86
CA PRO A 74 10.45 -9.38 8.10
C PRO A 74 9.81 -8.97 6.78
N ILE A 75 9.85 -7.68 6.45
CA ILE A 75 9.45 -7.13 5.16
C ILE A 75 10.70 -6.65 4.40
N PHE A 76 10.83 -7.10 3.16
CA PHE A 76 11.87 -6.64 2.25
C PHE A 76 11.30 -5.57 1.32
N SER A 77 11.91 -4.38 1.31
CA SER A 77 11.41 -3.26 0.50
C SER A 77 11.69 -3.49 -0.99
N LEU A 78 10.66 -3.36 -1.82
CA LEU A 78 10.80 -3.23 -3.26
C LEU A 78 11.35 -1.84 -3.64
N PRO A 79 12.06 -1.71 -4.78
CA PRO A 79 12.40 -0.41 -5.35
C PRO A 79 11.18 0.49 -5.60
N GLN A 80 11.31 1.81 -5.40
CA GLN A 80 10.20 2.77 -5.50
C GLN A 80 9.49 2.76 -6.87
N GLU A 81 10.19 2.43 -7.95
CA GLU A 81 9.63 2.32 -9.30
C GLU A 81 8.51 1.27 -9.42
N TRP A 82 8.41 0.32 -8.49
CA TRP A 82 7.36 -0.69 -8.51
C TRP A 82 5.98 -0.15 -8.16
N LEU A 83 5.88 0.97 -7.45
CA LEU A 83 4.60 1.55 -7.07
C LEU A 83 4.66 3.07 -7.15
N TRP A 84 3.90 3.61 -8.09
CA TRP A 84 3.70 5.06 -8.25
C TRP A 84 2.27 5.43 -7.90
N CYS A 85 2.07 6.58 -7.26
CA CYS A 85 0.75 7.16 -7.08
C CYS A 85 0.84 8.69 -7.07
N GLU A 86 -0.14 9.35 -7.69
CA GLU A 86 -0.07 10.80 -7.98
C GLU A 86 0.03 11.66 -6.72
N THR A 87 -0.61 11.22 -5.64
CA THR A 87 -0.65 12.00 -4.39
C THR A 87 0.72 12.04 -3.69
N TRP A 88 1.51 10.97 -3.78
CA TRP A 88 2.72 10.81 -2.96
C TRP A 88 4.02 10.79 -3.74
N CYS A 89 3.95 10.59 -5.06
CA CYS A 89 5.09 10.55 -5.96
C CYS A 89 5.14 11.80 -6.85
N SER A 90 6.33 12.18 -7.30
CA SER A 90 6.46 13.26 -8.27
C SER A 90 5.99 12.83 -9.66
N ASN A 91 5.43 13.76 -10.44
CA ASN A 91 5.11 13.49 -11.85
C ASN A 91 6.34 13.08 -12.67
N SER A 92 7.52 13.58 -12.31
CA SER A 92 8.78 13.21 -12.96
C SER A 92 9.18 11.74 -12.73
N SER A 93 8.75 11.10 -11.64
CA SER A 93 9.07 9.70 -11.38
C SER A 93 8.13 8.73 -12.11
N LYS A 94 6.98 9.22 -12.61
CA LYS A 94 5.98 8.42 -13.32
C LYS A 94 6.56 7.72 -14.56
N VAL A 95 7.51 8.34 -15.24
CA VAL A 95 8.18 7.76 -16.42
C VAL A 95 8.95 6.47 -16.13
N LYS A 96 9.30 6.23 -14.86
CA LYS A 96 9.96 5.00 -14.40
C LYS A 96 8.99 4.03 -13.73
N ALA A 97 7.72 4.38 -13.59
CA ALA A 97 6.75 3.57 -12.87
C ALA A 97 6.47 2.27 -13.61
N LYS A 98 6.50 1.15 -12.86
CA LYS A 98 6.12 -0.18 -13.35
C LYS A 98 4.66 -0.50 -13.05
N THR A 99 4.12 0.05 -11.97
CA THR A 99 2.70 -0.01 -11.64
C THR A 99 2.23 1.34 -11.09
N ILE A 100 0.94 1.63 -11.26
CA ILE A 100 0.30 2.86 -10.80
C ILE A 100 -0.89 2.48 -9.91
N ASP A 101 -0.87 2.94 -8.66
CA ASP A 101 -2.04 2.91 -7.79
C ASP A 101 -2.81 4.23 -7.88
N LEU A 102 -4.12 4.13 -8.13
CA LEU A 102 -5.06 5.25 -8.07
C LEU A 102 -5.47 5.47 -6.61
N CYS A 103 -4.51 5.94 -5.82
CA CYS A 103 -4.66 6.18 -4.40
C CYS A 103 -5.61 7.37 -4.12
N ASN A 104 -6.27 7.35 -2.98
CA ASN A 104 -7.11 8.47 -2.57
C ASN A 104 -6.25 9.73 -2.35
N ASN A 105 -6.74 10.88 -2.82
CA ASN A 105 -6.13 12.16 -2.55
C ASN A 105 -6.78 12.78 -1.30
N PRO A 106 -6.02 13.15 -0.26
CA PRO A 106 -6.59 13.76 0.94
C PRO A 106 -7.05 15.21 0.73
N MET A 107 -6.61 15.86 -0.35
CA MET A 107 -6.92 17.25 -0.68
C MET A 107 -8.10 17.39 -1.64
N THR A 108 -8.40 16.36 -2.44
CA THR A 108 -9.43 16.40 -3.48
C THR A 108 -10.31 15.15 -3.40
N LYS A 109 -11.55 15.24 -3.90
CA LYS A 109 -12.48 14.11 -3.97
C LYS A 109 -12.74 13.66 -5.40
N GLU A 110 -11.72 13.72 -6.25
CA GLU A 110 -11.82 13.28 -7.65
C GLU A 110 -12.18 11.79 -7.71
N PRO A 111 -13.27 11.40 -8.40
CA PRO A 111 -13.64 10.00 -8.57
C PRO A 111 -12.54 9.17 -9.26
N LYS A 112 -12.43 7.88 -8.92
CA LYS A 112 -11.40 7.00 -9.50
C LYS A 112 -11.51 6.86 -11.03
N LEU A 113 -12.70 6.93 -11.61
CA LEU A 113 -12.89 6.86 -13.06
C LEU A 113 -12.27 8.07 -13.78
N ASP A 114 -12.43 9.26 -13.21
CA ASP A 114 -11.85 10.49 -13.77
C ASP A 114 -10.33 10.46 -13.64
N GLN A 115 -9.82 10.01 -12.48
CA GLN A 115 -8.39 9.78 -12.27
C GLN A 115 -7.82 8.80 -13.29
N ALA A 116 -8.51 7.69 -13.55
CA ALA A 116 -8.03 6.65 -14.46
C ALA A 116 -7.85 7.20 -15.88
N ARG A 117 -8.85 7.91 -16.42
CA ARG A 117 -8.78 8.55 -17.75
C ARG A 117 -7.69 9.61 -17.84
N ARG A 118 -7.49 10.39 -16.79
CA ARG A 118 -6.52 11.49 -16.76
C ARG A 118 -5.08 11.02 -16.53
N ILE A 119 -4.90 10.02 -15.67
CA ILE A 119 -3.57 9.55 -15.24
C ILE A 119 -3.06 8.45 -16.17
N ILE A 120 -3.90 7.53 -16.63
CA ILE A 120 -3.46 6.36 -17.39
C ILE A 120 -3.84 6.54 -18.85
N GLY A 121 -2.84 6.79 -19.71
CA GLY A 121 -3.06 7.11 -21.12
C GLY A 121 -3.78 6.01 -21.90
N GLU A 122 -3.48 4.74 -21.61
CA GLU A 122 -4.12 3.60 -22.28
C GLU A 122 -5.49 3.19 -21.67
N TRP A 123 -5.98 3.84 -20.63
CA TRP A 123 -7.15 3.34 -19.87
C TRP A 123 -8.43 3.27 -20.72
N GLU A 124 -8.72 4.31 -21.51
CA GLU A 124 -9.93 4.33 -22.37
C GLU A 124 -9.87 3.28 -23.48
N GLU A 125 -8.67 2.94 -23.97
CA GLU A 125 -8.49 1.92 -25.00
C GLU A 125 -8.74 0.52 -24.42
N LEU A 126 -8.20 0.26 -23.22
CA LEU A 126 -8.44 -0.98 -22.49
C LEU A 126 -9.93 -1.17 -22.16
N ASP A 127 -10.58 -0.10 -21.68
CA ASP A 127 -12.02 -0.11 -21.36
C ASP A 127 -12.86 -0.44 -22.61
N LYS A 128 -12.61 0.26 -23.73
CA LYS A 128 -13.26 -0.01 -25.03
C LYS A 128 -13.04 -1.43 -25.52
N THR A 129 -11.84 -1.98 -25.33
CA THR A 129 -11.52 -3.35 -25.72
C THR A 129 -12.44 -4.34 -25.01
N ILE A 130 -12.60 -4.19 -23.69
CA ILE A 130 -13.50 -5.05 -22.91
C ILE A 130 -14.97 -4.84 -23.30
N SER A 131 -15.43 -3.59 -23.45
CA SER A 131 -16.82 -3.31 -23.87
C SER A 131 -17.15 -3.89 -25.25
N SER A 132 -16.18 -4.07 -26.14
CA SER A 132 -16.40 -4.68 -27.47
C SER A 132 -16.48 -6.21 -27.45
N LEU A 133 -16.14 -6.84 -26.32
CA LEU A 133 -16.23 -8.29 -26.12
C LEU A 133 -17.57 -8.72 -25.49
N GLU A 134 -18.36 -7.76 -24.99
CA GLU A 134 -19.72 -7.95 -24.46
C GLU A 134 -20.78 -7.95 -25.56
#